data_AF-A0A0H3JA16-F1
#
_entry.id   AF-A0A0H3JA16-F1
#
_cell.length_a   1.000
_cell.length_b   1.000
_cell.length_c   1.000
_cell.angle_alpha   90.00
_cell.angle_beta   90.00
_cell.angle_gamma   90.00
#
_symmetry.space_group_name_H-M   'P 1'
#
loop_
_entity.id
_entity.type
_entity.pdbx_description
1 polymer ?
#
loop_
_entity_poly.entity_id
_entity_poly.type
_entity_poly.pdbx_seq_one_letter_code
_entity_poly.pdbx_strand_id
1 'polypeptide(L)'
;MIIEELAKKNANAIPNSDIVRYYEAAIPQYCMELVLTMQKEKQLSILQEFILKFVTENIDSIENICTFLGINKTAVHTAVADMQAIELVAVDVFNSKIKITDKGKTALKDAALIVPEDVEYKVFMDALLGDIYLDTKKKYQKKEVRAFDLVPIATHIDKPDITDLSFEDVKTAINRFRKNNLYEKDKLEGNLLSISKMEKVYVEYNKVSVLVYMNRKTQDIELRVYDKQTRRQEYENILLQMYNNDTHIFEFDRKNSVDENEHCPLLNSLPGEIIQGAKEFTQKSNEIEREISQLQTQLTVIKELSEEDELEGDTESATQQIRFLEQKIEEMENERKSADRILYTYDHRPLLIQALKEAQDIVVIISPWIKSGGLNNEILNLIEQAVKRKTRIVIGYGISEKEDSDRWIIDKLKDIKSKKFDGSLELIALNNTHEKVLIMDNKFMIITSFNWLSFKGDPKRGFRQETGYYTESKECISDMKKNLSQPQRLGVSIQ
;
A
#
# COMPACT_ATOMS: atom_id res chain seq x y z
N MET A 1 -11.62 4.45 -2.75
CA MET A 1 -11.67 3.36 -1.77
C MET A 1 -10.48 3.53 -0.87
N ILE A 2 -10.70 3.57 0.44
CA ILE A 2 -9.63 3.72 1.44
C ILE A 2 -8.93 2.35 1.55
N ILE A 3 -7.61 2.32 1.71
CA ILE A 3 -6.84 1.06 1.77
C ILE A 3 -7.37 0.08 2.83
N GLU A 4 -7.98 0.59 3.91
CA GLU A 4 -8.63 -0.22 4.95
C GLU A 4 -9.81 -1.04 4.43
N GLU A 5 -10.64 -0.47 3.56
CA GLU A 5 -11.76 -1.18 2.94
C GLU A 5 -11.24 -2.24 1.96
N LEU A 6 -10.16 -1.93 1.25
CA LEU A 6 -9.50 -2.87 0.35
C LEU A 6 -8.90 -4.06 1.14
N ALA A 7 -8.27 -3.79 2.28
CA ALA A 7 -7.73 -4.81 3.17
C ALA A 7 -8.85 -5.69 3.75
N LYS A 8 -9.94 -5.10 4.25
CA LYS A 8 -11.11 -5.85 4.74
C LYS A 8 -11.70 -6.76 3.65
N LYS A 9 -11.90 -6.24 2.44
CA LYS A 9 -12.43 -7.00 1.31
C LYS A 9 -11.53 -8.19 0.93
N ASN A 10 -10.21 -8.02 1.05
CA ASN A 10 -9.24 -9.04 0.66
C ASN A 10 -8.64 -9.79 1.87
N ALA A 11 -9.25 -9.70 3.06
CA ALA A 11 -8.69 -10.31 4.28
C ALA A 11 -8.44 -11.81 4.13
N ASN A 12 -9.37 -12.51 3.48
CA ASN A 12 -9.32 -13.96 3.26
C ASN A 12 -8.91 -14.32 1.82
N ALA A 13 -8.25 -13.41 1.10
CA ALA A 13 -7.88 -13.63 -0.30
C ALA A 13 -6.82 -14.73 -0.49
N ILE A 14 -6.07 -15.06 0.56
CA ILE A 14 -5.01 -16.08 0.55
C ILE A 14 -5.33 -17.12 1.62
N PRO A 15 -5.53 -18.40 1.27
CA PRO A 15 -5.84 -19.44 2.23
C PRO A 15 -4.74 -19.61 3.29
N ASN A 16 -5.14 -19.85 4.54
CA ASN A 16 -4.24 -20.07 5.69
C ASN A 16 -3.26 -18.91 5.95
N SER A 17 -3.56 -17.70 5.49
CA SER A 17 -2.71 -16.53 5.67
C SER A 17 -3.52 -15.36 6.21
N ASP A 18 -2.92 -14.57 7.09
CA ASP A 18 -3.54 -13.37 7.65
C ASP A 18 -2.90 -12.13 7.06
N ILE A 19 -3.70 -11.09 6.80
CA ILE A 19 -3.14 -9.76 6.51
C ILE A 19 -2.43 -9.27 7.76
N VAL A 20 -1.11 -9.16 7.67
CA VAL A 20 -0.27 -8.66 8.76
C VAL A 20 0.03 -7.18 8.63
N ARG A 21 -0.03 -6.61 7.42
CA ARG A 21 0.22 -5.18 7.18
C ARG A 21 -0.46 -4.72 5.90
N TYR A 22 -0.86 -3.46 5.86
CA TYR A 22 -1.24 -2.79 4.63
C TYR A 22 -0.76 -1.33 4.65
N TYR A 23 -0.31 -0.83 3.51
CA TYR A 23 0.18 0.55 3.38
C TYR A 23 0.09 1.04 1.94
N GLU A 24 0.07 2.36 1.76
CA GLU A 24 0.15 2.97 0.44
C GLU A 24 1.62 3.15 0.05
N ALA A 25 2.02 2.60 -1.09
CA ALA A 25 3.36 2.64 -1.61
C ALA A 25 3.46 3.58 -2.83
N ALA A 26 4.61 4.21 -2.99
CA ALA A 26 4.95 5.05 -4.12
C ALA A 26 5.91 4.29 -5.04
N ILE A 27 5.40 3.78 -6.16
CA ILE A 27 6.16 3.04 -7.17
C ILE A 27 6.87 4.03 -8.10
N PRO A 28 8.20 3.95 -8.24
CA PRO A 28 8.97 4.89 -9.05
C PRO A 28 8.69 4.72 -10.54
N GLN A 29 8.67 5.83 -11.26
CA GLN A 29 8.46 5.93 -12.70
C GLN A 29 9.50 6.90 -13.25
N TYR A 30 10.28 6.47 -14.24
CA TYR A 30 11.18 7.37 -14.97
C TYR A 30 10.35 8.23 -15.92
N CYS A 31 10.26 9.52 -15.64
CA CYS A 31 9.68 10.52 -16.54
C CYS A 31 10.78 11.02 -17.47
N MET A 32 10.61 10.75 -18.76
CA MET A 32 11.55 11.06 -19.82
C MET A 32 10.95 12.13 -20.74
N GLU A 33 11.60 13.28 -20.84
CA GLU A 33 11.24 14.34 -21.80
C GLU A 33 11.97 14.02 -23.11
N LEU A 34 11.22 13.46 -24.07
CA LEU A 34 11.74 12.98 -25.35
C LEU A 34 11.37 13.92 -26.49
N VAL A 35 12.29 14.05 -27.45
CA VAL A 35 12.04 14.66 -28.77
C VAL A 35 11.75 13.53 -29.75
N LEU A 36 10.51 13.46 -30.22
CA LEU A 36 10.01 12.43 -31.13
C LEU A 36 9.85 13.01 -32.53
N THR A 37 10.50 12.44 -33.54
CA THR A 37 10.24 12.82 -34.94
C THR A 37 9.02 12.08 -35.44
N MET A 38 7.96 12.84 -35.72
CA MET A 38 6.66 12.34 -36.16
C MET A 38 6.46 12.68 -37.65
N GLN A 39 6.07 11.69 -38.44
CA GLN A 39 5.64 11.86 -39.82
C GLN A 39 4.18 12.28 -39.86
N LYS A 40 3.92 13.59 -39.97
CA LYS A 40 2.56 14.17 -40.01
C LYS A 40 2.11 14.43 -41.44
N GLU A 41 0.82 14.25 -41.66
CA GLU A 41 0.14 14.69 -42.89
C GLU A 41 -0.36 16.12 -42.68
N LYS A 42 0.19 17.07 -43.43
CA LYS A 42 -0.26 18.47 -43.47
C LYS A 42 -1.04 18.71 -44.75
N GLN A 43 -2.20 19.33 -44.65
CA GLN A 43 -2.95 19.72 -45.86
C GLN A 43 -2.14 20.74 -46.66
N LEU A 44 -2.16 20.60 -47.99
CA LEU A 44 -1.62 21.62 -48.87
C LEU A 44 -2.42 22.92 -48.68
N SER A 45 -1.73 24.06 -48.62
CA SER A 45 -2.45 25.32 -48.69
C SER A 45 -3.16 25.44 -50.04
N ILE A 46 -4.28 26.17 -50.05
CA ILE A 46 -5.06 26.42 -51.27
C ILE A 46 -4.16 26.92 -52.41
N LEU A 47 -3.26 27.86 -52.10
CA LEU A 47 -2.34 28.41 -53.08
C LEU A 47 -1.36 27.37 -53.62
N GLN A 48 -0.77 26.53 -52.76
CA GLN A 48 0.14 25.46 -53.20
C GLN A 48 -0.60 24.41 -54.05
N GLU A 49 -1.82 24.04 -53.67
CA GLU A 49 -2.66 23.12 -54.44
C GLU A 49 -2.95 23.66 -55.85
N PHE A 50 -3.37 24.93 -55.96
CA PHE A 50 -3.59 25.55 -57.26
C PHE A 50 -2.31 25.64 -58.09
N ILE A 51 -1.18 26.03 -57.49
CA ILE A 51 0.11 26.07 -58.18
C ILE A 51 0.47 24.69 -58.74
N LEU A 52 0.33 23.62 -57.95
CA LEU A 52 0.60 22.25 -58.43
C LEU A 52 -0.35 21.84 -59.57
N LYS A 53 -1.65 22.20 -59.51
CA LYS A 53 -2.61 21.96 -60.60
C LYS A 53 -2.21 22.70 -61.87
N PHE A 54 -1.87 23.99 -61.78
CA PHE A 54 -1.42 24.79 -62.93
C PHE A 54 -0.19 24.19 -63.59
N VAL A 55 0.83 23.83 -62.80
CA VAL A 55 2.06 23.24 -63.33
C VAL A 55 1.80 21.86 -63.94
N THR A 56 0.86 21.09 -63.41
CA THR A 56 0.43 19.80 -63.99
C THR A 56 -0.25 19.99 -65.35
N GLU A 57 -1.01 21.08 -65.53
CA GLU A 57 -1.65 21.47 -66.80
C GLU A 57 -0.71 22.27 -67.73
N ASN A 58 0.61 22.25 -67.50
CA ASN A 58 1.64 22.96 -68.27
C ASN A 58 1.58 24.50 -68.19
N ILE A 59 0.90 25.06 -67.19
CA ILE A 59 0.97 26.49 -66.84
C ILE A 59 2.12 26.63 -65.84
N ASP A 60 3.34 26.69 -66.38
CA ASP A 60 4.60 26.57 -65.63
C ASP A 60 5.32 27.91 -65.35
N SER A 61 4.85 29.01 -65.92
CA SER A 61 5.41 30.36 -65.70
C SER A 61 4.78 31.05 -64.49
N ILE A 62 5.63 31.60 -63.61
CA ILE A 62 5.19 32.38 -62.43
C ILE A 62 4.29 33.55 -62.83
N GLU A 63 4.58 34.22 -63.94
CA GLU A 63 3.79 35.38 -64.42
C GLU A 63 2.39 34.97 -64.87
N ASN A 64 2.27 33.84 -65.56
CA ASN A 64 0.97 33.28 -65.97
C ASN A 64 0.16 32.88 -64.74
N ILE A 65 0.78 32.19 -63.78
CA ILE A 65 0.13 31.78 -62.52
C ILE A 65 -0.40 33.00 -61.75
N CYS A 66 0.41 34.07 -61.62
CA CYS A 66 -0.02 35.31 -60.97
C CYS A 66 -1.24 35.92 -61.69
N THR A 67 -1.21 35.94 -63.03
CA THR A 67 -2.27 36.52 -63.87
C THR A 67 -3.57 35.73 -63.75
N PHE A 68 -3.51 34.38 -63.81
CA PHE A 68 -4.70 33.52 -63.68
C PHE A 68 -5.33 33.58 -62.29
N LEU A 69 -4.51 33.59 -61.24
CA LEU A 69 -5.00 33.61 -59.86
C LEU A 69 -5.39 35.02 -59.37
N GLY A 70 -4.92 36.08 -60.04
CA GLY A 70 -5.13 37.46 -59.58
C GLY A 70 -4.38 37.77 -58.28
N ILE A 71 -3.29 37.06 -57.99
CA ILE A 71 -2.50 37.17 -56.76
C ILE A 71 -1.18 37.91 -57.06
N ASN A 72 -0.66 38.65 -56.08
CA ASN A 72 0.59 39.36 -56.24
C ASN A 72 1.79 38.40 -56.42
N LYS A 73 2.79 38.89 -57.15
CA LYS A 73 4.00 38.13 -57.50
C LYS A 73 4.80 37.67 -56.27
N THR A 74 4.80 38.48 -55.21
CA THR A 74 5.49 38.17 -53.94
C THR A 74 4.92 36.92 -53.27
N ALA A 75 3.60 36.80 -53.16
CA ALA A 75 2.96 35.65 -52.51
C ALA A 75 3.18 34.36 -53.29
N VAL A 76 3.13 34.42 -54.64
CA VAL A 76 3.44 33.26 -55.48
C VAL A 76 4.91 32.86 -55.35
N HIS A 77 5.84 33.81 -55.33
CA HIS A 77 7.26 33.51 -55.10
C HIS A 77 7.52 32.87 -53.73
N THR A 78 6.91 33.38 -52.66
CA THR A 78 7.03 32.78 -51.33
C THR A 78 6.50 31.35 -51.32
N ALA A 79 5.31 31.12 -51.87
CA ALA A 79 4.72 29.78 -51.94
C ALA A 79 5.58 28.81 -52.77
N VAL A 80 6.12 29.25 -53.91
CA VAL A 80 7.00 28.44 -54.75
C VAL A 80 8.34 28.15 -54.06
N ALA A 81 8.90 29.11 -53.33
CA ALA A 81 10.12 28.91 -52.54
C ALA A 81 9.90 27.88 -51.42
N ASP A 82 8.78 27.98 -50.70
CA ASP A 82 8.40 27.00 -49.69
C ASP A 82 8.23 25.60 -50.31
N MET A 83 7.53 25.50 -51.44
CA MET A 83 7.34 24.24 -52.18
C MET A 83 8.66 23.65 -52.72
N GLN A 84 9.61 24.50 -53.11
CA GLN A 84 10.93 24.07 -53.56
C GLN A 84 11.76 23.51 -52.39
N ALA A 85 11.70 24.15 -51.21
CA ALA A 85 12.44 23.70 -50.02
C ALA A 85 12.03 22.30 -49.55
N ILE A 86 10.76 21.92 -49.76
CA ILE A 86 10.23 20.57 -49.48
C ILE A 86 10.19 19.65 -50.72
N GLU A 87 10.81 20.06 -51.83
CA GLU A 87 10.98 19.29 -53.08
C GLU A 87 9.67 18.92 -53.80
N LEU A 88 8.59 19.70 -53.67
CA LEU A 88 7.37 19.50 -54.46
C LEU A 88 7.53 19.99 -55.90
N VAL A 89 8.39 20.98 -56.12
CA VAL A 89 8.66 21.58 -57.43
C VAL A 89 10.15 21.87 -57.58
N ALA A 90 10.63 21.81 -58.82
CA ALA A 90 11.94 22.30 -59.23
C ALA A 90 11.76 23.59 -60.02
N VAL A 91 12.53 24.63 -59.68
CA VAL A 91 12.48 25.92 -60.37
C VAL A 91 13.70 26.07 -61.26
N ASP A 92 13.46 26.31 -62.55
CA ASP A 92 14.50 26.74 -63.47
C ASP A 92 14.76 28.24 -63.28
N VAL A 93 15.87 28.56 -62.64
CA VAL A 93 16.28 29.92 -62.26
C VAL A 93 16.45 30.82 -63.50
N PHE A 94 16.84 30.26 -64.65
CA PHE A 94 17.10 31.04 -65.85
C PHE A 94 15.81 31.40 -66.61
N ASN A 95 14.79 30.55 -66.52
CA ASN A 95 13.55 30.70 -67.29
C ASN A 95 12.32 31.04 -66.43
N SER A 96 12.46 31.13 -65.10
CA SER A 96 11.35 31.31 -64.15
C SER A 96 10.21 30.31 -64.36
N LYS A 97 10.57 29.09 -64.78
CA LYS A 97 9.65 27.98 -65.02
C LYS A 97 9.67 27.01 -63.86
N ILE A 98 8.49 26.50 -63.52
CA ILE A 98 8.28 25.56 -62.42
C ILE A 98 8.01 24.18 -63.02
N LYS A 99 8.71 23.16 -62.55
CA LYS A 99 8.44 21.75 -62.88
C LYS A 99 7.99 21.01 -61.65
N ILE A 100 6.90 20.26 -61.76
CA ILE A 100 6.43 19.40 -60.67
C ILE A 100 7.34 18.18 -60.52
N THR A 101 7.68 17.82 -59.29
CA THR A 101 8.42 16.59 -58.98
C THR A 101 7.46 15.41 -58.78
N ASP A 102 7.96 14.17 -58.71
CA ASP A 102 7.11 13.03 -58.40
C ASP A 102 6.51 13.10 -56.99
N LYS A 103 7.24 13.69 -56.02
CA LYS A 103 6.73 14.02 -54.69
C LYS A 103 5.58 15.04 -54.76
N GLY A 104 5.71 16.06 -55.62
CA GLY A 104 4.67 17.04 -55.92
C GLY A 104 3.38 16.42 -56.48
N LYS A 105 3.52 15.46 -57.41
CA LYS A 105 2.36 14.74 -57.99
C LYS A 105 1.62 13.90 -56.95
N THR A 106 2.35 13.17 -56.10
CA THR A 106 1.76 12.37 -55.02
C THR A 106 1.06 13.26 -54.00
N ALA A 107 1.70 14.36 -53.57
CA ALA A 107 1.09 15.31 -52.65
C ALA A 107 -0.17 15.97 -53.22
N LEU A 108 -0.19 16.30 -54.52
CA LEU A 108 -1.38 16.83 -55.18
C LEU A 108 -2.51 15.80 -55.26
N LYS A 109 -2.19 14.54 -55.54
CA LYS A 109 -3.18 13.45 -55.62
C LYS A 109 -3.87 13.19 -54.28
N ASP A 110 -3.10 13.18 -53.20
CA ASP A 110 -3.58 12.87 -51.85
C ASP A 110 -4.04 14.14 -51.09
N ALA A 111 -3.90 15.33 -51.71
CA ALA A 111 -4.14 16.65 -51.13
C ALA A 111 -3.41 16.90 -49.78
N ALA A 112 -2.34 16.16 -49.53
CA ALA A 112 -1.63 16.12 -48.26
C ALA A 112 -0.11 16.02 -48.48
N LEU A 113 0.63 16.62 -47.55
CA LEU A 113 2.07 16.64 -47.49
C LEU A 113 2.55 15.86 -46.29
N ILE A 114 3.41 14.87 -46.53
CA ILE A 114 4.10 14.13 -45.49
C ILE A 114 5.33 14.94 -45.04
N VAL A 115 5.33 15.43 -43.80
CA VAL A 115 6.44 16.21 -43.22
C VAL A 115 6.90 15.59 -41.91
N PRO A 116 8.21 15.38 -41.71
CA PRO A 116 8.75 15.06 -40.39
C PRO A 116 8.70 16.31 -39.49
N GLU A 117 8.14 16.16 -38.30
CA GLU A 117 8.03 17.21 -37.29
C GLU A 117 8.51 16.67 -35.94
N ASP A 118 9.45 17.38 -35.32
CA ASP A 118 9.93 17.06 -33.98
C ASP A 118 8.93 17.56 -32.93
N VAL A 119 8.52 16.64 -32.05
CA VAL A 119 7.54 16.90 -30.99
C VAL A 119 8.17 16.54 -29.65
N GLU A 120 8.23 17.50 -28.75
CA GLU A 120 8.61 17.27 -27.36
C GLU A 120 7.44 16.64 -26.59
N TYR A 121 7.66 15.47 -25.99
CA TYR A 121 6.63 14.78 -25.22
C TYR A 121 7.19 14.05 -24.00
N LYS A 122 6.35 13.94 -22.96
CA LYS A 122 6.67 13.18 -21.75
C LYS A 122 6.29 11.72 -21.94
N VAL A 123 7.29 10.85 -21.85
CA VAL A 123 7.13 9.40 -21.91
C VAL A 123 7.56 8.82 -20.57
N PHE A 124 6.82 7.86 -20.05
CA PHE A 124 7.09 7.21 -18.77
C PHE A 124 7.61 5.81 -18.99
N MET A 125 8.54 5.39 -18.13
CA MET A 125 8.96 4.00 -17.98
C MET A 125 8.74 3.56 -16.55
N ASP A 126 8.09 2.42 -16.35
CA ASP A 126 7.96 1.81 -15.03
C ASP A 126 9.34 1.36 -14.53
N ALA A 127 9.81 1.90 -13.41
CA ALA A 127 11.17 1.60 -12.93
C ALA A 127 11.29 0.25 -12.20
N LEU A 128 10.19 -0.51 -12.11
CA LEU A 128 10.18 -1.90 -11.67
C LEU A 128 10.12 -2.86 -12.87
N LEU A 129 9.16 -2.64 -13.77
CA LEU A 129 8.84 -3.56 -14.88
C LEU A 129 9.60 -3.24 -16.18
N GLY A 130 9.95 -1.98 -16.42
CA GLY A 130 10.55 -1.52 -17.67
C GLY A 130 9.53 -1.13 -18.74
N ASP A 131 8.23 -1.28 -18.45
CA ASP A 131 7.15 -0.96 -19.38
C ASP A 131 7.14 0.53 -19.73
N ILE A 132 7.15 0.82 -21.03
CA ILE A 132 7.05 2.18 -21.57
C ILE A 132 5.59 2.52 -21.84
N TYR A 133 5.14 3.69 -21.37
CA TYR A 133 3.79 4.17 -21.57
C TYR A 133 3.69 5.69 -21.56
N LEU A 134 2.57 6.21 -22.05
CA LEU A 134 2.21 7.63 -21.98
C LEU A 134 0.99 7.76 -21.06
N ASP A 135 0.94 8.84 -20.29
CA ASP A 135 -0.15 9.13 -19.36
C ASP A 135 -0.30 10.63 -19.15
N THR A 136 -1.50 11.10 -18.86
CA THR A 136 -1.82 12.49 -18.53
C THR A 136 -2.11 12.69 -17.05
N LYS A 137 -2.24 11.60 -16.28
CA LYS A 137 -2.50 11.66 -14.85
C LYS A 137 -1.33 12.28 -14.11
N LYS A 138 -1.65 13.16 -13.15
CA LYS A 138 -0.66 13.72 -12.23
C LYS A 138 -0.04 12.59 -11.40
N LYS A 139 1.29 12.52 -11.42
CA LYS A 139 2.10 11.65 -10.56
C LYS A 139 2.63 12.42 -9.36
N TYR A 140 3.07 11.71 -8.33
CA TYR A 140 3.59 12.30 -7.10
C TYR A 140 5.07 12.63 -7.26
N GLN A 141 5.47 13.79 -6.77
CA GLN A 141 6.88 14.15 -6.61
C GLN A 141 7.42 13.68 -5.25
N LYS A 142 8.74 13.57 -5.13
CA LYS A 142 9.43 13.14 -3.88
C LYS A 142 8.99 13.93 -2.63
N LYS A 143 8.67 15.22 -2.77
CA LYS A 143 8.16 16.06 -1.67
C LYS A 143 6.74 15.66 -1.26
N GLU A 144 5.88 15.36 -2.24
CA GLU A 144 4.49 14.95 -2.02
C GLU A 144 4.42 13.55 -1.41
N VAL A 145 5.28 12.62 -1.84
CA VAL A 145 5.39 11.27 -1.24
C VAL A 145 5.56 11.35 0.28
N ARG A 146 6.43 12.24 0.77
CA ARG A 146 6.63 12.48 2.20
C ARG A 146 5.44 13.17 2.86
N ALA A 147 4.81 14.11 2.18
CA ALA A 147 3.66 14.85 2.71
C ALA A 147 2.41 13.97 2.86
N PHE A 148 2.24 12.97 1.99
CA PHE A 148 1.12 12.03 1.98
C PHE A 148 1.44 10.70 2.70
N ASP A 149 2.56 10.62 3.41
CA ASP A 149 2.98 9.43 4.17
C ASP A 149 3.01 8.13 3.33
N LEU A 150 3.40 8.27 2.05
CA LEU A 150 3.54 7.15 1.12
C LEU A 150 4.92 6.52 1.28
N VAL A 151 4.98 5.19 1.31
CA VAL A 151 6.26 4.46 1.41
C VAL A 151 6.96 4.46 0.05
N PRO A 152 8.12 5.13 -0.12
CA PRO A 152 8.83 5.17 -1.39
C PRO A 152 9.49 3.81 -1.69
N ILE A 153 9.19 3.22 -2.83
CA ILE A 153 9.84 2.00 -3.29
C ILE A 153 11.10 2.35 -4.10
N ALA A 154 12.17 1.59 -3.89
CA ALA A 154 13.41 1.72 -4.65
C ALA A 154 13.21 1.29 -6.11
N THR A 155 14.02 1.81 -7.02
CA THR A 155 14.03 1.38 -8.42
C THR A 155 14.65 0.00 -8.53
N HIS A 156 14.05 -0.90 -9.33
CA HIS A 156 14.63 -2.20 -9.66
C HIS A 156 15.51 -2.10 -10.91
N ILE A 157 15.12 -1.22 -11.84
CA ILE A 157 15.83 -0.98 -13.10
C ILE A 157 16.63 0.32 -12.97
N ASP A 158 17.85 0.30 -13.50
CA ASP A 158 18.70 1.48 -13.57
C ASP A 158 18.07 2.59 -14.42
N LYS A 159 18.58 3.81 -14.23
CA LYS A 159 18.09 4.97 -14.96
C LYS A 159 18.34 4.77 -16.47
N PRO A 160 17.29 4.82 -17.31
CA PRO A 160 17.43 4.56 -18.74
C PRO A 160 18.16 5.70 -19.45
N ASP A 161 18.94 5.34 -20.46
CA ASP A 161 19.46 6.25 -21.49
C ASP A 161 18.72 6.05 -22.83
N ILE A 162 18.96 6.92 -23.80
CA ILE A 162 18.31 6.87 -25.12
C ILE A 162 18.60 5.57 -25.87
N THR A 163 19.76 4.95 -25.62
CA THR A 163 20.15 3.67 -26.24
C THR A 163 19.38 2.49 -25.69
N ASP A 164 18.83 2.62 -24.49
CA ASP A 164 18.09 1.55 -23.81
C ASP A 164 16.61 1.56 -24.22
N LEU A 165 16.16 2.61 -24.91
CA LEU A 165 14.80 2.74 -25.39
C LEU A 165 14.56 1.96 -26.69
N SER A 166 13.68 0.97 -26.60
CA SER A 166 13.15 0.26 -27.75
C SER A 166 12.17 1.15 -28.54
N PHE A 167 12.48 1.35 -29.83
CA PHE A 167 11.63 2.10 -30.75
C PHE A 167 10.23 1.51 -30.86
N GLU A 168 10.10 0.19 -30.91
CA GLU A 168 8.80 -0.49 -31.03
C GLU A 168 7.95 -0.34 -29.77
N ASP A 169 8.57 -0.28 -28.59
CA ASP A 169 7.84 -0.08 -27.33
C ASP A 169 7.30 1.34 -27.22
N VAL A 170 8.10 2.35 -27.58
CA VAL A 170 7.66 3.76 -27.65
C VAL A 170 6.55 3.93 -28.68
N LYS A 171 6.69 3.33 -29.87
CA LYS A 171 5.66 3.34 -30.92
C LYS A 171 4.35 2.69 -30.45
N THR A 172 4.45 1.54 -29.78
CA THR A 172 3.28 0.83 -29.23
C THR A 172 2.60 1.66 -28.13
N ALA A 173 3.39 2.29 -27.26
CA ALA A 173 2.90 3.20 -26.22
C ALA A 173 2.13 4.38 -26.82
N ILE A 174 2.68 5.06 -27.83
CA ILE A 174 2.02 6.17 -28.54
C ILE A 174 0.70 5.70 -29.17
N ASN A 175 0.72 4.57 -29.88
CA ASN A 175 -0.49 4.05 -30.55
C ASN A 175 -1.59 3.66 -29.56
N ARG A 176 -1.24 3.03 -28.43
CA ARG A 176 -2.17 2.70 -27.35
C ARG A 176 -2.75 3.98 -26.73
N PHE A 177 -1.91 4.99 -26.53
CA PHE A 177 -2.30 6.24 -25.92
C PHE A 177 -3.29 7.05 -26.79
N ARG A 178 -3.05 7.13 -28.10
CA ARG A 178 -3.95 7.78 -29.07
C ARG A 178 -5.36 7.19 -29.09
N LYS A 179 -5.47 5.86 -28.95
CA LYS A 179 -6.78 5.18 -28.96
C LYS A 179 -7.67 5.60 -27.78
N ASN A 180 -7.05 5.93 -26.65
CA ASN A 180 -7.76 6.16 -25.39
C ASN A 180 -7.94 7.65 -25.06
N ASN A 181 -7.24 8.57 -25.74
CA ASN A 181 -7.27 10.00 -25.46
C ASN A 181 -7.61 10.81 -26.72
N LEU A 182 -8.88 11.23 -26.86
CA LEU A 182 -9.37 12.00 -28.01
C LEU A 182 -8.78 13.42 -28.13
N TYR A 183 -8.40 14.05 -27.02
CA TYR A 183 -7.98 15.47 -27.00
C TYR A 183 -6.49 15.71 -27.30
N GLU A 184 -5.63 14.69 -27.24
CA GLU A 184 -4.19 14.82 -27.50
C GLU A 184 -3.77 14.28 -28.88
N LYS A 185 -4.77 14.00 -29.73
CA LYS A 185 -4.60 13.41 -31.05
C LYS A 185 -3.75 14.28 -31.99
N ASP A 186 -3.81 15.60 -31.83
CA ASP A 186 -3.16 16.57 -32.73
C ASP A 186 -1.64 16.71 -32.50
N LYS A 187 -1.18 16.60 -31.24
CA LYS A 187 0.25 16.79 -30.93
C LYS A 187 1.08 15.60 -31.39
N LEU A 188 0.61 14.41 -31.07
CA LEU A 188 1.22 13.15 -31.46
C LEU A 188 0.52 12.58 -32.68
N GLU A 189 0.07 13.38 -33.66
CA GLU A 189 -0.49 12.84 -34.90
C GLU A 189 0.61 12.19 -35.78
N GLY A 190 0.24 11.27 -36.68
CA GLY A 190 1.15 10.72 -37.69
C GLY A 190 1.90 9.44 -37.28
N ASN A 191 2.96 9.06 -37.97
CA ASN A 191 3.76 7.86 -37.63
C ASN A 191 5.06 8.26 -36.92
N LEU A 192 5.48 7.53 -35.88
CA LEU A 192 6.80 7.74 -35.28
C LEU A 192 7.89 7.31 -36.28
N LEU A 193 8.83 8.20 -36.59
CA LEU A 193 9.99 7.91 -37.44
C LEU A 193 11.23 7.57 -36.61
N SER A 194 11.50 8.37 -35.58
CA SER A 194 12.67 8.22 -34.71
C SER A 194 12.48 8.88 -33.35
N ILE A 195 13.27 8.43 -32.38
CA ILE A 195 13.46 9.08 -31.09
C ILE A 195 14.76 9.88 -31.21
N SER A 196 14.66 11.20 -31.37
CA SER A 196 15.79 12.04 -31.77
C SER A 196 16.69 12.38 -30.60
N LYS A 197 16.09 12.69 -29.45
CA LYS A 197 16.81 13.13 -28.27
C LYS A 197 16.01 12.86 -26.99
N MET A 198 16.74 12.71 -25.90
CA MET A 198 16.22 12.67 -24.53
C MET A 198 16.78 13.89 -23.78
N GLU A 199 15.92 14.86 -23.46
CA GLU A 199 16.34 16.11 -22.82
C GLU A 199 16.56 15.93 -21.32
N LYS A 200 15.65 15.21 -20.66
CA LYS A 200 15.67 15.07 -19.21
C LYS A 200 15.04 13.77 -18.76
N VAL A 201 15.63 13.17 -17.74
CA VAL A 201 15.07 12.01 -17.04
C VAL A 201 15.10 12.23 -15.54
N TYR A 202 13.94 12.10 -14.91
CA TYR A 202 13.75 12.25 -13.47
C TYR A 202 12.67 11.29 -12.94
N VAL A 203 12.62 11.08 -11.63
CA VAL A 203 11.70 10.10 -11.01
C VAL A 203 10.44 10.80 -10.49
N GLU A 204 9.29 10.29 -10.89
CA GLU A 204 7.98 10.56 -10.29
C GLU A 204 7.38 9.25 -9.77
N TYR A 205 6.27 9.31 -9.03
CA TYR A 205 5.71 8.13 -8.37
C TYR A 205 4.24 7.91 -8.68
N ASN A 206 3.88 6.65 -8.93
CA ASN A 206 2.50 6.17 -8.92
C ASN A 206 2.16 5.62 -7.54
N LYS A 207 0.95 5.91 -7.06
CA LYS A 207 0.46 5.38 -5.79
C LYS A 207 -0.18 4.01 -6.00
N VAL A 208 0.22 3.02 -5.20
CA VAL A 208 -0.41 1.70 -5.13
C VAL A 208 -0.71 1.32 -3.68
N SER A 209 -1.66 0.42 -3.49
CA SER A 209 -1.96 -0.18 -2.18
C SER A 209 -1.28 -1.54 -2.09
N VAL A 210 -0.50 -1.76 -1.04
CA VAL A 210 0.19 -3.03 -0.79
C VAL A 210 -0.45 -3.69 0.44
N LEU A 211 -0.86 -4.94 0.28
CA LEU A 211 -1.33 -5.82 1.35
C LEU A 211 -0.28 -6.91 1.56
N VAL A 212 0.14 -7.10 2.79
CA VAL A 212 1.14 -8.10 3.19
C VAL A 212 0.43 -9.19 3.98
N TYR A 213 0.58 -10.42 3.52
CA TYR A 213 0.01 -11.62 4.11
C TYR A 213 1.13 -12.46 4.71
N MET A 214 0.84 -13.10 5.84
CA MET A 214 1.73 -14.07 6.47
C MET A 214 1.04 -15.42 6.55
N ASN A 215 1.68 -16.46 6.04
CA ASN A 215 1.17 -17.82 6.17
C ASN A 215 1.25 -18.28 7.64
N ARG A 216 0.13 -18.71 8.21
CA ARG A 216 0.05 -19.13 9.62
C ARG A 216 0.99 -20.30 9.95
N LYS A 217 1.26 -21.19 8.98
CA LYS A 217 2.06 -22.42 9.18
C LYS A 217 3.52 -22.23 8.85
N THR A 218 3.82 -21.67 7.69
CA THR A 218 5.21 -21.58 7.19
C THR A 218 5.90 -20.29 7.60
N GLN A 219 5.15 -19.27 8.03
CA GLN A 219 5.65 -17.92 8.26
C GLN A 219 6.25 -17.29 6.98
N ASP A 220 5.83 -17.77 5.81
CA ASP A 220 6.19 -17.15 4.53
C ASP A 220 5.36 -15.89 4.29
N ILE A 221 6.02 -14.88 3.72
CA ILE A 221 5.40 -13.61 3.35
C ILE A 221 4.87 -13.67 1.92
N GLU A 222 3.61 -13.30 1.73
CA GLU A 222 3.02 -13.06 0.42
C GLU A 222 2.55 -11.61 0.29
N LEU A 223 2.59 -11.06 -0.93
CA LEU A 223 2.19 -9.68 -1.21
C LEU A 223 1.02 -9.65 -2.19
N ARG A 224 0.11 -8.70 -2.00
CA ARG A 224 -0.88 -8.31 -3.00
C ARG A 224 -0.82 -6.81 -3.26
N VAL A 225 -0.60 -6.44 -4.51
CA VAL A 225 -0.45 -5.04 -4.92
C VAL A 225 -1.66 -4.64 -5.77
N TYR A 226 -2.23 -3.47 -5.47
CA TYR A 226 -3.38 -2.93 -6.18
C TYR A 226 -3.13 -1.51 -6.65
N ASP A 227 -3.40 -1.25 -7.94
CA ASP A 227 -3.64 0.11 -8.42
C ASP A 227 -5.15 0.37 -8.32
N LYS A 228 -5.54 1.21 -7.35
CA LYS A 228 -6.92 1.43 -6.93
C LYS A 228 -7.63 0.13 -6.52
N GLN A 229 -8.33 -0.52 -7.45
CA GLN A 229 -9.05 -1.78 -7.24
C GLN A 229 -8.53 -2.92 -8.12
N THR A 230 -7.65 -2.60 -9.08
CA THR A 230 -7.11 -3.58 -10.02
C THR A 230 -5.85 -4.19 -9.42
N ARG A 231 -5.84 -5.51 -9.25
CA ARG A 231 -4.66 -6.23 -8.79
C ARG A 231 -3.55 -6.17 -9.85
N ARG A 232 -2.33 -5.89 -9.41
CA ARG A 232 -1.12 -5.77 -10.24
C ARG A 232 -0.14 -6.86 -9.82
N GLN A 233 -0.36 -8.08 -10.31
CA GLN A 233 0.44 -9.26 -9.96
C GLN A 233 1.92 -9.10 -10.30
N GLU A 234 2.21 -8.36 -11.37
CA GLU A 234 3.56 -8.13 -11.87
C GLU A 234 4.45 -7.43 -10.83
N TYR A 235 3.87 -6.51 -10.03
CA TYR A 235 4.60 -5.86 -8.93
C TYR A 235 4.83 -6.78 -7.74
N GLU A 236 3.95 -7.76 -7.49
CA GLU A 236 4.05 -8.67 -6.33
C GLU A 236 5.37 -9.47 -6.39
N ASN A 237 5.68 -10.03 -7.56
CA ASN A 237 6.88 -10.84 -7.77
C ASN A 237 8.16 -10.03 -7.58
N ILE A 238 8.24 -8.83 -8.16
CA ILE A 238 9.43 -7.97 -8.10
C ILE A 238 9.65 -7.48 -6.67
N LEU A 239 8.58 -7.06 -5.97
CA LEU A 239 8.70 -6.62 -4.58
C LEU A 239 9.15 -7.76 -3.65
N LEU A 240 8.68 -8.99 -3.87
CA LEU A 240 9.15 -10.17 -3.13
C LEU A 240 10.63 -10.49 -3.44
N GLN A 241 11.05 -10.40 -4.71
CA GLN A 241 12.45 -10.61 -5.09
C GLN A 241 13.38 -9.58 -4.45
N MET A 242 13.03 -8.30 -4.56
CA MET A 242 13.81 -7.24 -3.97
C MET A 242 13.81 -7.32 -2.43
N TYR A 243 12.73 -7.83 -1.82
CA TYR A 243 12.69 -8.11 -0.40
C TYR A 243 13.70 -9.19 0.01
N ASN A 244 13.71 -10.32 -0.69
CA ASN A 244 14.62 -11.44 -0.41
C ASN A 244 16.10 -11.09 -0.63
N ASN A 245 16.38 -10.09 -1.46
CA ASN A 245 17.74 -9.62 -1.76
C ASN A 245 18.23 -8.52 -0.78
N ASP A 246 17.64 -8.42 0.42
CA ASP A 246 18.02 -7.46 1.48
C ASP A 246 18.03 -5.99 1.04
N THR A 247 17.20 -5.63 0.05
CA THR A 247 17.14 -4.26 -0.49
C THR A 247 16.37 -3.28 0.43
N HIS A 248 16.11 -3.64 1.69
CA HIS A 248 15.41 -2.84 2.73
C HIS A 248 14.17 -2.08 2.22
N ILE A 249 13.31 -2.75 1.46
CA ILE A 249 12.08 -2.13 0.90
C ILE A 249 10.98 -2.02 1.94
N PHE A 250 10.97 -2.93 2.92
CA PHE A 250 10.08 -2.84 4.05
C PHE A 250 10.84 -2.26 5.23
N GLU A 251 10.39 -1.12 5.74
CA GLU A 251 10.65 -0.75 7.13
C GLU A 251 9.92 -1.75 8.01
N PHE A 252 10.51 -2.92 8.24
CA PHE A 252 10.35 -3.54 9.54
C PHE A 252 11.08 -2.61 10.50
N ASP A 253 10.37 -2.07 11.49
CA ASP A 253 11.05 -1.51 12.67
C ASP A 253 12.04 -2.58 13.11
N ARG A 254 13.34 -2.33 12.87
CA ARG A 254 14.40 -3.26 13.27
C ARG A 254 14.14 -3.57 14.73
N LYS A 255 14.02 -4.87 15.07
CA LYS A 255 14.39 -5.34 16.40
C LYS A 255 15.75 -4.69 16.66
N ASN A 256 15.83 -3.74 17.60
CA ASN A 256 17.14 -3.24 18.01
C ASN A 256 17.93 -4.46 18.49
N SER A 257 19.25 -4.48 18.41
CA SER A 257 20.08 -5.59 18.94
C SER A 257 19.84 -5.90 20.42
N VAL A 258 19.07 -5.07 21.13
CA VAL A 258 18.59 -5.24 22.51
C VAL A 258 17.33 -6.12 22.61
N ASP A 259 16.60 -6.33 21.50
CA ASP A 259 15.42 -7.20 21.38
C ASP A 259 15.79 -8.68 21.06
N GLU A 260 17.08 -9.02 20.90
CA GLU A 260 17.56 -10.36 20.49
C GLU A 260 17.41 -11.47 21.56
N ASN A 261 17.10 -11.14 22.81
CA ASN A 261 16.83 -12.16 23.82
C ASN A 261 15.41 -12.71 23.66
N GLU A 262 15.22 -13.58 22.66
CA GLU A 262 13.96 -14.30 22.35
C GLU A 262 13.51 -15.30 23.44
N HIS A 263 14.26 -15.44 24.52
CA HIS A 263 13.80 -16.22 25.66
C HIS A 263 12.80 -15.39 26.48
N CYS A 264 11.51 -15.74 26.39
CA CYS A 264 10.52 -15.41 27.42
C CYS A 264 10.92 -16.16 28.71
N PRO A 265 11.62 -15.54 29.67
CA PRO A 265 12.23 -16.29 30.78
C PRO A 265 11.16 -16.91 31.67
N LEU A 266 9.99 -16.27 31.73
CA LEU A 266 8.81 -16.70 32.46
C LEU A 266 7.98 -17.77 31.75
N LEU A 267 8.34 -18.16 30.52
CA LEU A 267 7.68 -19.29 29.87
C LEU A 267 7.96 -20.59 30.64
N ASN A 268 9.15 -20.73 31.22
CA ASN A 268 9.50 -21.86 32.09
C ASN A 268 8.70 -21.88 33.41
N SER A 269 8.01 -20.79 33.75
CA SER A 269 7.16 -20.69 34.93
C SER A 269 5.72 -21.17 34.68
N LEU A 270 5.34 -21.42 33.42
CA LEU A 270 4.06 -22.05 33.08
C LEU A 270 4.22 -23.58 33.08
N PRO A 271 3.24 -24.34 33.61
CA PRO A 271 3.19 -25.78 33.44
C PRO A 271 3.23 -26.18 31.96
N GLY A 272 3.97 -27.24 31.63
CA GLY A 272 4.07 -27.74 30.25
C GLY A 272 2.71 -28.11 29.63
N GLU A 273 1.75 -28.51 30.46
CA GLU A 273 0.36 -28.81 30.08
C GLU A 273 -0.38 -27.58 29.56
N ILE A 274 -0.13 -26.37 30.08
CA ILE A 274 -0.75 -25.12 29.58
C ILE A 274 -0.13 -24.69 28.26
N ILE A 275 1.20 -24.85 28.12
CA ILE A 275 1.90 -24.53 26.86
C ILE A 275 1.44 -25.48 25.75
N GLN A 276 1.31 -26.77 26.07
CA GLN A 276 0.83 -27.79 25.16
C GLN A 276 -0.66 -27.61 24.88
N GLY A 277 -1.47 -27.37 25.90
CA GLY A 277 -2.90 -27.04 25.80
C GLY A 277 -3.16 -25.80 24.96
N ALA A 278 -2.35 -24.75 25.09
CA ALA A 278 -2.44 -23.56 24.24
C ALA A 278 -2.12 -23.84 22.77
N LYS A 279 -1.15 -24.72 22.49
CA LYS A 279 -0.83 -25.17 21.13
C LYS A 279 -1.96 -26.04 20.54
N GLU A 280 -2.47 -26.99 21.31
CA GLU A 280 -3.58 -27.88 20.92
C GLU A 280 -4.88 -27.10 20.73
N PHE A 281 -5.18 -26.16 21.62
CA PHE A 281 -6.31 -25.26 21.49
C PHE A 281 -6.16 -24.33 20.29
N THR A 282 -4.96 -23.88 19.94
CA THR A 282 -4.77 -23.10 18.70
C THR A 282 -5.10 -23.94 17.46
N GLN A 283 -4.76 -25.23 17.44
CA GLN A 283 -5.18 -26.14 16.37
C GLN A 283 -6.70 -26.34 16.36
N LYS A 284 -7.30 -26.62 17.52
CA LYS A 284 -8.75 -26.76 17.70
C LYS A 284 -9.52 -25.47 17.37
N SER A 285 -8.98 -24.31 17.70
CA SER A 285 -9.57 -23.00 17.41
C SER A 285 -9.60 -22.70 15.91
N ASN A 286 -8.63 -23.20 15.13
CA ASN A 286 -8.67 -23.11 13.67
C ASN A 286 -9.76 -24.03 13.09
N GLU A 287 -10.01 -25.18 13.70
CA GLU A 287 -11.12 -26.08 13.32
C GLU A 287 -12.47 -25.43 13.65
N ILE A 288 -12.60 -24.87 14.86
CA ILE A 288 -13.78 -24.09 15.28
C ILE A 288 -14.00 -22.90 14.35
N GLU A 289 -12.95 -22.17 13.94
CA GLU A 289 -13.08 -21.03 13.01
C GLU A 289 -13.56 -21.46 11.61
N ARG A 290 -13.12 -22.63 11.12
CA ARG A 290 -13.63 -23.20 9.87
C ARG A 290 -15.10 -23.59 9.99
N GLU A 291 -15.48 -24.22 11.09
CA GLU A 291 -16.87 -24.61 11.34
C GLU A 291 -17.77 -23.38 11.51
N ILE A 292 -17.34 -22.35 12.23
CA ILE A 292 -18.07 -21.07 12.33
C ILE A 292 -18.24 -20.43 10.95
N SER A 293 -17.18 -20.39 10.12
CA SER A 293 -17.27 -19.82 8.77
C SER A 293 -18.24 -20.60 7.86
N GLN A 294 -18.28 -21.93 7.99
CA GLN A 294 -19.24 -22.78 7.29
C GLN A 294 -20.67 -22.51 7.78
N LEU A 295 -20.90 -22.45 9.09
CA LEU A 295 -22.21 -22.16 9.69
C LEU A 295 -22.70 -20.75 9.33
N GLN A 296 -21.81 -19.75 9.31
CA GLN A 296 -22.11 -18.39 8.87
C GLN A 296 -22.49 -18.34 7.38
N THR A 297 -21.81 -19.11 6.53
CA THR A 297 -22.15 -19.23 5.11
C THR A 297 -23.53 -19.87 4.93
N GLN A 298 -23.82 -20.94 5.68
CA GLN A 298 -25.14 -21.59 5.68
C GLN A 298 -26.24 -20.63 6.16
N LEU A 299 -25.99 -19.90 7.24
CA LEU A 299 -26.90 -18.89 7.77
C LEU A 299 -27.17 -17.77 6.76
N THR A 300 -26.14 -17.33 6.03
CA THR A 300 -26.28 -16.30 4.98
C THR A 300 -27.15 -16.81 3.84
N VAL A 301 -26.91 -18.02 3.36
CA VAL A 301 -27.72 -18.66 2.31
C VAL A 301 -29.18 -18.83 2.75
N ILE A 302 -29.43 -19.28 3.98
CA ILE A 302 -30.80 -19.45 4.51
C ILE A 302 -31.49 -18.09 4.67
N LYS A 303 -30.78 -17.04 5.11
CA LYS A 303 -31.33 -15.68 5.19
C LYS A 303 -31.71 -15.13 3.81
N GLU A 304 -30.83 -15.28 2.82
CA GLU A 304 -31.09 -14.86 1.42
C GLU A 304 -32.30 -15.59 0.82
N LEU A 305 -32.37 -16.92 0.99
CA LEU A 305 -33.51 -17.72 0.51
C LEU A 305 -34.82 -17.33 1.23
N SER A 306 -34.76 -17.04 2.54
CA SER A 306 -35.95 -16.62 3.30
C SER A 306 -36.45 -15.22 2.94
N GLU A 307 -35.59 -14.35 2.43
CA GLU A 307 -35.97 -13.01 1.93
C GLU A 307 -36.57 -13.08 0.51
N GLU A 308 -36.19 -14.09 -0.30
CA GLU A 308 -36.73 -14.31 -1.64
C GLU A 308 -38.09 -15.07 -1.65
N ASP A 309 -38.33 -15.95 -0.66
CA ASP A 309 -39.50 -16.85 -0.59
C ASP A 309 -40.73 -16.29 0.17
N GLU A 310 -40.88 -14.97 0.33
CA GLU A 310 -42.05 -14.33 1.01
C GLU A 310 -43.43 -14.67 0.38
N LEU A 311 -43.49 -15.45 -0.70
CA LEU A 311 -44.72 -15.83 -1.42
C LEU A 311 -45.23 -17.26 -1.17
N GLU A 312 -44.46 -18.20 -0.59
CA GLU A 312 -44.94 -19.58 -0.36
C GLU A 312 -44.50 -20.19 1.00
N GLY A 313 -45.36 -20.05 2.02
CA GLY A 313 -45.76 -21.16 2.91
C GLY A 313 -44.85 -21.72 4.00
N ASP A 314 -43.53 -21.44 4.10
CA ASP A 314 -42.65 -22.17 5.05
C ASP A 314 -41.74 -21.30 5.95
N THR A 315 -42.19 -20.07 6.28
CA THR A 315 -41.42 -19.07 7.03
C THR A 315 -41.10 -19.44 8.49
N GLU A 316 -41.93 -20.25 9.14
CA GLU A 316 -41.69 -20.70 10.53
C GLU A 316 -40.50 -21.67 10.65
N SER A 317 -40.30 -22.54 9.65
CA SER A 317 -39.23 -23.55 9.63
C SER A 317 -37.84 -22.90 9.42
N ALA A 318 -37.73 -21.98 8.45
CA ALA A 318 -36.50 -21.23 8.19
C ALA A 318 -36.07 -20.36 9.37
N THR A 319 -37.03 -19.70 10.04
CA THR A 319 -36.77 -18.85 11.21
C THR A 319 -36.21 -19.66 12.40
N GLN A 320 -36.69 -20.89 12.59
CA GLN A 320 -36.18 -21.79 13.64
C GLN A 320 -34.75 -22.26 13.34
N GLN A 321 -34.45 -22.57 12.07
CA GLN A 321 -33.10 -22.96 11.64
C GLN A 321 -32.09 -21.80 11.80
N ILE A 322 -32.48 -20.56 11.47
CA ILE A 322 -31.64 -19.38 11.67
C ILE A 322 -31.29 -19.21 13.16
N ARG A 323 -32.28 -19.26 14.06
CA ARG A 323 -32.03 -19.13 15.51
C ARG A 323 -31.12 -20.23 16.06
N PHE A 324 -31.32 -21.47 15.60
CA PHE A 324 -30.47 -22.60 16.00
C PHE A 324 -29.01 -22.40 15.54
N LEU A 325 -28.80 -21.95 14.30
CA LEU A 325 -27.47 -21.66 13.78
C LEU A 325 -26.81 -20.48 14.51
N GLU A 326 -27.56 -19.42 14.80
CA GLU A 326 -27.06 -18.27 15.58
C GLU A 326 -26.60 -18.69 16.98
N GLN A 327 -27.41 -19.48 17.69
CA GLN A 327 -27.08 -19.99 19.01
C GLN A 327 -25.86 -20.92 18.98
N LYS A 328 -25.76 -21.79 17.97
CA LYS A 328 -24.61 -22.69 17.80
C LYS A 328 -23.32 -21.92 17.48
N ILE A 329 -23.40 -20.89 16.64
CA ILE A 329 -22.27 -19.99 16.35
C ILE A 329 -21.83 -19.28 17.64
N GLU A 330 -22.77 -18.74 18.42
CA GLU A 330 -22.46 -18.05 19.68
C GLU A 330 -21.80 -18.99 20.71
N GLU A 331 -22.29 -20.22 20.84
CA GLU A 331 -21.70 -21.25 21.71
C GLU A 331 -20.26 -21.57 21.30
N MET A 332 -20.01 -21.78 20.00
CA MET A 332 -18.68 -22.04 19.46
C MET A 332 -17.74 -20.84 19.57
N GLU A 333 -18.25 -19.61 19.43
CA GLU A 333 -17.49 -18.38 19.68
C GLU A 333 -17.12 -18.22 21.16
N ASN A 334 -17.97 -18.66 22.07
CA ASN A 334 -17.69 -18.64 23.51
C ASN A 334 -16.70 -19.73 23.92
N GLU A 335 -16.78 -20.92 23.32
CA GLU A 335 -15.75 -21.97 23.47
C GLU A 335 -14.39 -21.51 22.94
N ARG A 336 -14.36 -20.75 21.84
CA ARG A 336 -13.13 -20.11 21.33
C ARG A 336 -12.53 -19.10 22.32
N LYS A 337 -13.35 -18.46 23.15
CA LYS A 337 -12.92 -17.40 24.08
C LYS A 337 -12.35 -17.93 25.39
N SER A 338 -12.67 -19.14 25.83
CA SER A 338 -12.51 -19.60 27.23
C SER A 338 -11.35 -20.57 27.51
N ALA A 339 -10.36 -20.70 26.64
CA ALA A 339 -9.23 -21.62 26.87
C ALA A 339 -7.86 -20.96 26.75
N ASP A 340 -6.87 -21.63 27.34
CA ASP A 340 -5.45 -21.34 27.15
C ASP A 340 -5.15 -21.26 25.66
N ARG A 341 -4.60 -20.14 25.18
CA ARG A 341 -4.41 -19.91 23.74
C ARG A 341 -3.14 -19.12 23.42
N ILE A 342 -2.66 -19.30 22.20
CA ILE A 342 -1.58 -18.47 21.65
C ILE A 342 -2.18 -17.14 21.20
N LEU A 343 -1.50 -16.05 21.53
CA LEU A 343 -1.78 -14.70 21.06
C LEU A 343 -0.72 -14.29 20.04
N TYR A 344 -1.15 -13.61 18.98
CA TYR A 344 -0.27 -13.00 17.99
C TYR A 344 -0.20 -11.48 18.21
N THR A 345 0.69 -10.81 17.49
CA THR A 345 1.03 -9.38 17.68
C THR A 345 -0.18 -8.48 17.95
N TYR A 346 -1.26 -8.60 17.17
CA TYR A 346 -2.41 -7.69 17.24
C TYR A 346 -3.44 -8.06 18.31
N ASP A 347 -3.39 -9.27 18.87
CA ASP A 347 -4.32 -9.72 19.91
C ASP A 347 -4.04 -9.06 21.28
N HIS A 348 -2.81 -8.60 21.48
CA HIS A 348 -2.36 -8.05 22.75
C HIS A 348 -3.07 -6.74 23.10
N ARG A 349 -3.13 -5.80 22.15
CA ARG A 349 -3.62 -4.44 22.43
C ARG A 349 -5.08 -4.42 22.91
N PRO A 350 -6.04 -5.16 22.30
CA PRO A 350 -7.39 -5.29 22.82
C PRO A 350 -7.45 -5.82 24.26
N LEU A 351 -6.63 -6.81 24.61
CA LEU A 351 -6.62 -7.42 25.95
C LEU A 351 -6.07 -6.47 27.02
N LEU A 352 -5.09 -5.62 26.68
CA LEU A 352 -4.65 -4.54 27.58
C LEU A 352 -5.78 -3.53 27.83
N ILE A 353 -6.49 -3.13 26.78
CA ILE A 353 -7.63 -2.20 26.89
C ILE A 353 -8.74 -2.84 27.72
N GLN A 354 -9.02 -4.11 27.51
CA GLN A 354 -10.00 -4.88 28.27
C GLN A 354 -9.64 -4.90 29.75
N ALA A 355 -8.40 -5.26 30.09
CA ALA A 355 -7.91 -5.26 31.47
C ALA A 355 -8.12 -3.90 32.16
N LEU A 356 -7.77 -2.81 31.48
CA LEU A 356 -7.94 -1.46 32.03
C LEU A 356 -9.39 -0.97 32.08
N LYS A 357 -10.32 -1.58 31.35
CA LYS A 357 -11.75 -1.21 31.38
C LYS A 357 -12.58 -2.05 32.35
N GLU A 358 -12.26 -3.33 32.48
CA GLU A 358 -13.13 -4.33 33.10
C GLU A 358 -12.63 -4.87 34.44
N ALA A 359 -11.35 -4.64 34.78
CA ALA A 359 -10.79 -5.11 36.04
C ALA A 359 -11.53 -4.50 37.25
N GLN A 360 -11.75 -5.34 38.26
CA GLN A 360 -12.46 -4.98 39.49
C GLN A 360 -11.50 -4.77 40.66
N ASP A 361 -10.42 -5.54 40.73
CA ASP A 361 -9.53 -5.57 41.88
C ASP A 361 -8.13 -5.07 41.51
N ILE A 362 -7.45 -5.76 40.57
CA ILE A 362 -6.05 -5.50 40.24
C ILE A 362 -5.71 -5.73 38.77
N VAL A 363 -4.92 -4.81 38.21
CA VAL A 363 -4.21 -5.00 36.93
C VAL A 363 -2.72 -4.95 37.18
N VAL A 364 -1.99 -5.98 36.76
CA VAL A 364 -0.52 -6.01 36.82
C VAL A 364 0.03 -5.96 35.41
N ILE A 365 0.89 -4.98 35.14
CA ILE A 365 1.56 -4.80 33.85
C ILE A 365 3.07 -4.79 34.08
N ILE A 366 3.78 -5.70 33.43
CA ILE A 366 5.24 -5.72 33.43
C ILE A 366 5.70 -5.50 31.99
N SER A 367 6.60 -4.54 31.78
CA SER A 367 7.12 -4.24 30.46
C SER A 367 8.53 -3.64 30.57
N PRO A 368 9.48 -3.98 29.69
CA PRO A 368 10.86 -3.49 29.79
C PRO A 368 10.97 -1.96 29.71
N TRP A 369 10.13 -1.31 28.91
CA TRP A 369 10.21 0.13 28.66
C TRP A 369 8.83 0.79 28.71
N ILE A 370 8.82 2.09 29.00
CA ILE A 370 7.64 2.95 28.88
C ILE A 370 7.92 3.98 27.79
N LYS A 371 7.20 3.88 26.66
CA LYS A 371 7.34 4.80 25.52
C LYS A 371 5.98 5.25 24.99
N SER A 372 5.96 6.42 24.37
CA SER A 372 4.77 7.06 23.79
C SER A 372 4.16 6.25 22.65
N GLY A 373 4.97 5.40 22.01
CA GLY A 373 4.52 4.41 21.06
C GLY A 373 3.48 3.45 21.64
N GLY A 374 3.71 2.90 22.84
CA GLY A 374 2.78 1.95 23.49
C GLY A 374 1.81 2.60 24.47
N LEU A 375 2.30 3.55 25.26
CA LEU A 375 1.57 4.24 26.31
C LEU A 375 1.12 5.65 25.86
N ASN A 376 0.17 5.69 24.92
CA ASN A 376 -0.42 6.91 24.40
C ASN A 376 -1.45 7.53 25.38
N ASN A 377 -1.98 8.71 25.05
CA ASN A 377 -2.98 9.41 25.87
C ASN A 377 -4.26 8.58 26.12
N GLU A 378 -4.63 7.70 25.19
CA GLU A 378 -5.77 6.79 25.34
C GLU A 378 -5.56 5.83 26.51
N ILE A 379 -4.43 5.11 26.57
CA ILE A 379 -4.15 4.18 27.67
C ILE A 379 -3.91 4.92 28.98
N LEU A 380 -3.24 6.08 28.96
CA LEU A 380 -3.09 6.90 30.16
C LEU A 380 -4.46 7.28 30.76
N ASN A 381 -5.43 7.65 29.92
CA ASN A 381 -6.78 7.93 30.35
C ASN A 381 -7.49 6.67 30.88
N LEU A 382 -7.29 5.49 30.25
CA LEU A 382 -7.85 4.24 30.76
C LEU A 382 -7.27 3.84 32.12
N ILE A 383 -5.97 4.04 32.34
CA ILE A 383 -5.32 3.84 33.65
C ILE A 383 -5.96 4.78 34.68
N GLU A 384 -6.09 6.07 34.38
CA GLU A 384 -6.73 7.02 35.31
C GLU A 384 -8.18 6.63 35.61
N GLN A 385 -8.94 6.19 34.61
CA GLN A 385 -10.32 5.71 34.79
C GLN A 385 -10.39 4.47 35.66
N ALA A 386 -9.49 3.50 35.50
CA ALA A 386 -9.43 2.31 36.33
C ALA A 386 -9.13 2.63 37.80
N VAL A 387 -8.15 3.51 38.05
CA VAL A 387 -7.84 3.97 39.41
C VAL A 387 -9.05 4.71 40.04
N LYS A 388 -9.79 5.52 39.25
CA LYS A 388 -11.05 6.14 39.70
C LYS A 388 -12.14 5.13 40.06
N ARG A 389 -12.16 3.96 39.40
CA ARG A 389 -13.10 2.86 39.68
C ARG A 389 -12.69 1.98 40.85
N LYS A 390 -11.69 2.38 41.65
CA LYS A 390 -11.14 1.64 42.80
C LYS A 390 -10.27 0.44 42.44
N THR A 391 -9.90 0.29 41.18
CA THR A 391 -8.97 -0.77 40.75
C THR A 391 -7.54 -0.39 41.13
N ARG A 392 -6.77 -1.36 41.62
CA ARG A 392 -5.33 -1.21 41.86
C ARG A 392 -4.54 -1.53 40.60
N ILE A 393 -3.67 -0.62 40.16
CA ILE A 393 -2.81 -0.83 38.99
C ILE A 393 -1.36 -0.88 39.45
N VAL A 394 -0.67 -1.98 39.12
CA VAL A 394 0.76 -2.16 39.41
C VAL A 394 1.52 -2.24 38.10
N ILE A 395 2.42 -1.28 37.87
CA ILE A 395 3.28 -1.23 36.69
C ILE A 395 4.73 -1.43 37.11
N GLY A 396 5.30 -2.57 36.72
CA GLY A 396 6.74 -2.85 36.82
C GLY A 396 7.44 -2.54 35.49
N TYR A 397 8.53 -1.78 35.52
CA TYR A 397 9.26 -1.44 34.29
C TYR A 397 10.78 -1.35 34.46
N GLY A 398 11.57 -1.67 33.41
CA GLY A 398 12.93 -1.14 33.25
C GLY A 398 13.99 -2.04 32.59
N ILE A 399 15.01 -1.40 31.98
CA ILE A 399 16.46 -1.76 31.94
C ILE A 399 17.28 -0.46 31.80
N SER A 400 18.42 -0.30 32.50
CA SER A 400 19.34 0.86 32.39
C SER A 400 20.75 0.40 31.97
N GLU A 401 21.49 1.11 31.09
CA GLU A 401 22.41 2.22 31.42
C GLU A 401 22.22 3.53 30.60
N LYS A 402 21.21 3.61 29.72
CA LYS A 402 20.80 4.86 29.04
C LYS A 402 19.30 5.08 29.22
N GLU A 403 18.88 6.34 29.20
CA GLU A 403 17.48 6.73 29.39
C GLU A 403 16.60 6.37 28.20
N ASP A 404 16.16 5.12 28.15
CA ASP A 404 15.37 4.59 27.03
C ASP A 404 13.84 4.71 27.23
N SER A 405 13.37 5.15 28.40
CA SER A 405 11.94 5.41 28.65
C SER A 405 11.61 6.90 28.58
N ASP A 406 10.44 7.22 28.02
CA ASP A 406 9.99 8.60 27.84
C ASP A 406 9.67 9.25 29.20
N ARG A 407 10.59 10.08 29.72
CA ARG A 407 10.46 10.74 31.04
C ARG A 407 9.11 11.45 31.21
N TRP A 408 8.63 12.14 30.17
CA TRP A 408 7.38 12.89 30.22
C TRP A 408 6.14 11.99 30.44
N ILE A 409 6.18 10.72 30.04
CA ILE A 409 5.09 9.76 30.28
C ILE A 409 5.15 9.25 31.72
N ILE A 410 6.35 8.97 32.21
CA ILE A 410 6.57 8.62 33.61
C ILE A 410 6.05 9.74 34.51
N ASP A 411 6.29 11.00 34.15
CA ASP A 411 5.78 12.15 34.91
C ASP A 411 4.24 12.23 34.87
N LYS A 412 3.59 11.91 33.75
CA LYS A 412 2.13 11.77 33.70
C LYS A 412 1.61 10.64 34.58
N LEU A 413 2.27 9.49 34.61
CA LEU A 413 1.89 8.39 35.49
C LEU A 413 2.09 8.77 36.97
N LYS A 414 3.16 9.52 37.30
CA LYS A 414 3.37 10.08 38.64
C LYS A 414 2.29 11.09 39.02
N ASP A 415 1.84 11.93 38.09
CA ASP A 415 0.70 12.82 38.31
C ASP A 415 -0.56 12.04 38.64
N ILE A 416 -0.91 11.01 37.85
CA ILE A 416 -2.04 10.12 38.14
C ILE A 416 -1.90 9.46 39.51
N LYS A 417 -0.71 8.96 39.86
CA LYS A 417 -0.41 8.37 41.17
C LYS A 417 -0.56 9.37 42.32
N SER A 418 -0.26 10.65 42.10
CA SER A 418 -0.34 11.69 43.14
C SER A 418 -1.78 12.11 43.47
N LYS A 419 -2.72 11.87 42.55
CA LYS A 419 -4.13 12.17 42.74
C LYS A 419 -4.73 11.21 43.77
N LYS A 420 -5.52 11.76 44.70
CA LYS A 420 -6.26 10.95 45.68
C LYS A 420 -7.50 10.35 45.03
N PHE A 421 -7.39 9.09 44.66
CA PHE A 421 -8.50 8.24 44.26
C PHE A 421 -8.67 7.11 45.26
N ASP A 422 -9.83 6.44 45.21
CA ASP A 422 -10.10 5.27 46.05
C ASP A 422 -9.29 4.04 45.58
N GLY A 423 -8.85 4.01 44.32
CA GLY A 423 -7.87 3.05 43.80
C GLY A 423 -6.43 3.54 43.95
N SER A 424 -5.47 2.76 43.47
CA SER A 424 -4.05 3.13 43.55
C SER A 424 -3.29 2.78 42.28
N LEU A 425 -2.27 3.58 41.96
CA LEU A 425 -1.30 3.32 40.91
C LEU A 425 0.09 3.17 41.53
N GLU A 426 0.71 2.01 41.34
CA GLU A 426 2.07 1.72 41.77
C GLU A 426 2.98 1.66 40.54
N LEU A 427 4.07 2.44 40.61
CA LEU A 427 5.12 2.48 39.59
C LEU A 427 6.39 1.97 40.23
N ILE A 428 6.90 0.85 39.72
CA ILE A 428 8.02 0.11 40.30
C ILE A 428 9.11 0.01 39.24
N ALA A 429 10.23 0.69 39.48
CA ALA A 429 11.40 0.59 38.62
C ALA A 429 12.14 -0.72 38.95
N LEU A 430 12.15 -1.63 37.98
CA LEU A 430 12.83 -2.91 38.01
C LEU A 430 14.15 -2.78 37.27
N ASN A 431 15.24 -3.30 37.87
CA ASN A 431 16.53 -3.34 37.19
C ASN A 431 16.57 -4.53 36.23
N ASN A 432 16.92 -4.28 34.97
CA ASN A 432 17.19 -5.30 33.96
C ASN A 432 16.04 -6.31 33.72
N THR A 433 14.78 -5.86 33.68
CA THR A 433 13.65 -6.75 33.36
C THR A 433 13.31 -6.74 31.87
N HIS A 434 13.34 -7.91 31.24
CA HIS A 434 12.83 -8.14 29.88
C HIS A 434 11.43 -8.76 29.88
N GLU A 435 10.81 -8.89 31.05
CA GLU A 435 9.56 -9.61 31.24
C GLU A 435 8.38 -8.79 30.72
N LYS A 436 7.39 -9.50 30.16
CA LYS A 436 6.21 -8.88 29.57
C LYS A 436 5.00 -9.69 30.00
N VAL A 437 4.32 -9.18 31.03
CA VAL A 437 3.23 -9.87 31.69
C VAL A 437 2.05 -8.93 31.82
N LEU A 438 0.86 -9.43 31.54
CA LEU A 438 -0.40 -8.75 31.86
C LEU A 438 -1.25 -9.70 32.72
N ILE A 439 -1.74 -9.23 33.86
CA ILE A 439 -2.69 -9.97 34.72
C ILE A 439 -3.91 -9.09 34.96
N MET A 440 -5.11 -9.66 34.81
CA MET A 440 -6.38 -9.05 35.18
C MET A 440 -7.05 -9.87 36.29
N ASP A 441 -7.14 -9.29 37.49
CA ASP A 441 -7.76 -9.89 38.67
C ASP A 441 -7.29 -11.35 38.89
N ASN A 442 -8.24 -12.29 39.02
CA ASN A 442 -8.03 -13.74 38.92
C ASN A 442 -8.74 -14.31 37.68
N LYS A 443 -8.91 -13.48 36.63
CA LYS A 443 -9.64 -13.82 35.41
C LYS A 443 -8.70 -14.35 34.32
N PHE A 444 -7.63 -13.62 34.02
CA PHE A 444 -6.64 -14.08 33.05
C PHE A 444 -5.23 -13.56 33.33
N MET A 445 -4.25 -14.24 32.73
CA MET A 445 -2.86 -13.83 32.63
C MET A 445 -2.34 -14.03 31.21
N ILE A 446 -1.41 -13.16 30.80
CA ILE A 446 -0.69 -13.25 29.54
C ILE A 446 0.81 -13.13 29.78
N ILE A 447 1.59 -14.04 29.20
CA ILE A 447 3.06 -13.97 29.11
C ILE A 447 3.43 -13.87 27.65
N THR A 448 4.23 -12.89 27.25
CA THR A 448 4.44 -12.59 25.83
C THR A 448 5.82 -12.05 25.50
N SER A 449 6.16 -12.00 24.21
CA SER A 449 7.25 -11.19 23.68
C SER A 449 6.82 -9.73 23.37
N PHE A 450 5.52 -9.44 23.35
CA PHE A 450 4.93 -8.12 23.06
C PHE A 450 5.18 -7.08 24.16
N ASN A 451 5.77 -5.94 23.79
CA ASN A 451 6.05 -4.84 24.72
C ASN A 451 4.80 -3.99 25.05
N TRP A 452 4.10 -4.34 26.12
CA TRP A 452 2.84 -3.70 26.55
C TRP A 452 2.87 -2.16 26.61
N LEU A 453 3.94 -1.55 27.12
CA LEU A 453 4.01 -0.12 27.42
C LEU A 453 4.91 0.68 26.47
N SER A 454 5.53 0.03 25.48
CA SER A 454 6.38 0.72 24.50
C SER A 454 6.04 0.40 23.05
N PHE A 455 5.22 -0.61 22.78
CA PHE A 455 4.80 -0.99 21.44
C PHE A 455 3.27 -1.00 21.31
N LYS A 456 2.76 -0.33 20.27
CA LYS A 456 1.30 -0.23 20.01
C LYS A 456 0.73 -1.49 19.35
N GLY A 457 1.56 -2.19 18.57
CA GLY A 457 1.06 -3.18 17.61
C GLY A 457 0.21 -2.52 16.52
N ASP A 458 0.65 -1.38 15.95
CA ASP A 458 -0.08 -0.69 14.89
C ASP A 458 0.29 -1.28 13.51
N PRO A 459 -0.63 -1.95 12.80
CA PRO A 459 -0.32 -2.59 11.52
C PRO A 459 0.21 -1.61 10.47
N LYS A 460 -0.06 -0.30 10.62
CA LYS A 460 0.38 0.72 9.67
C LYS A 460 1.86 1.10 9.83
N ARG A 461 2.44 0.89 11.02
CA ARG A 461 3.78 1.42 11.37
C ARG A 461 4.94 0.45 11.19
N GLY A 462 4.68 -0.83 10.93
CA GLY A 462 5.73 -1.83 10.90
C GLY A 462 5.17 -3.21 11.21
N PHE A 463 5.79 -4.26 10.69
CA PHE A 463 5.53 -5.63 11.16
C PHE A 463 6.59 -6.03 12.18
N ARG A 464 6.15 -6.40 13.38
CA ARG A 464 6.95 -7.00 14.43
C ARG A 464 6.22 -8.24 14.91
N GLN A 465 6.83 -9.41 14.71
CA GLN A 465 6.25 -10.67 15.15
C GLN A 465 6.38 -10.78 16.67
N GLU A 466 5.24 -10.93 17.33
CA GLU A 466 5.15 -11.12 18.77
C GLU A 466 4.22 -12.29 19.07
N THR A 467 4.61 -13.11 20.03
CA THR A 467 3.84 -14.29 20.45
C THR A 467 3.61 -14.24 21.95
N GLY A 468 2.37 -14.48 22.35
CA GLY A 468 1.96 -14.57 23.75
C GLY A 468 1.22 -15.85 24.07
N TYR A 469 1.15 -16.17 25.36
CA TYR A 469 0.37 -17.26 25.92
C TYR A 469 -0.65 -16.66 26.87
N TYR A 470 -1.92 -16.85 26.56
CA TYR A 470 -3.07 -16.48 27.39
C TYR A 470 -3.51 -17.68 28.23
N THR A 471 -3.83 -17.46 29.50
CA THR A 471 -4.39 -18.49 30.38
C THR A 471 -5.39 -17.91 31.37
N GLU A 472 -6.41 -18.69 31.70
CA GLU A 472 -7.41 -18.40 32.75
C GLU A 472 -7.24 -19.30 33.99
N SER A 473 -6.16 -20.11 34.04
CA SER A 473 -5.89 -21.01 35.15
C SER A 473 -5.65 -20.23 36.44
N LYS A 474 -6.61 -20.32 37.37
CA LYS A 474 -6.56 -19.64 38.68
C LYS A 474 -5.31 -20.00 39.49
N GLU A 475 -4.87 -21.26 39.39
CA GLU A 475 -3.66 -21.74 40.05
C GLU A 475 -2.42 -21.05 39.49
N CYS A 476 -2.27 -21.01 38.16
CA CYS A 476 -1.13 -20.35 37.51
C CYS A 476 -1.12 -18.84 37.73
N ILE A 477 -2.30 -18.20 37.70
CA ILE A 477 -2.43 -16.78 38.02
C ILE A 477 -1.99 -16.52 39.47
N SER A 478 -2.43 -17.35 40.42
CA SER A 478 -2.06 -17.24 41.84
C SER A 478 -0.56 -17.44 42.05
N ASP A 479 0.04 -18.45 41.41
CA ASP A 479 1.47 -18.72 41.54
C ASP A 479 2.33 -17.65 40.89
N MET A 480 1.92 -17.13 39.72
CA MET A 480 2.58 -15.97 39.12
C MET A 480 2.48 -14.74 40.03
N LYS A 481 1.31 -14.48 40.62
CA LYS A 481 1.14 -13.37 41.58
C LYS A 481 2.09 -13.50 42.77
N LYS A 482 2.19 -14.70 43.37
CA LYS A 482 3.16 -14.97 44.46
C LYS A 482 4.59 -14.75 44.00
N ASN A 483 4.94 -15.26 42.82
CA ASN A 483 6.28 -15.16 42.25
C ASN A 483 6.68 -13.72 41.95
N LEU A 484 5.76 -12.89 41.45
CA LEU A 484 5.96 -11.47 41.19
C LEU A 484 5.96 -10.61 42.46
N SER A 485 5.26 -11.02 43.52
CA SER A 485 5.22 -10.32 44.83
C SER A 485 6.54 -10.38 45.60
N GLN A 486 7.50 -11.21 45.17
CA GLN A 486 8.77 -11.40 45.87
C GLN A 486 9.58 -10.09 45.98
N PRO A 487 10.34 -9.86 47.07
CA PRO A 487 11.12 -8.63 47.29
C PRO A 487 12.12 -8.32 46.17
N GLN A 488 12.67 -9.36 45.52
CA GLN A 488 13.62 -9.21 44.42
C GLN A 488 12.95 -8.82 43.09
N ARG A 489 11.62 -8.72 43.05
CA ARG A 489 10.83 -8.41 41.86
C ARG A 489 10.00 -7.16 42.09
N LEU A 490 8.67 -7.25 42.14
CA LEU A 490 7.84 -6.06 42.41
C LEU A 490 7.94 -5.63 43.87
N GLY A 491 8.19 -6.56 44.81
CA GLY A 491 8.32 -6.25 46.23
C GLY A 491 7.04 -5.70 46.88
N VAL A 492 5.88 -5.89 46.24
CA VAL A 492 4.56 -5.48 46.71
C VAL A 492 3.60 -6.67 46.63
N SER A 493 2.69 -6.79 47.59
CA SER A 493 1.68 -7.85 47.56
C SER A 493 0.73 -7.59 46.38
N ILE A 494 0.54 -8.56 45.50
CA ILE A 494 -0.44 -8.48 44.39
C ILE A 494 -1.48 -9.62 44.45
N GLN A 495 -1.68 -10.19 45.64
CA GLN A 495 -2.70 -11.21 45.88
C GLN A 495 -4.11 -10.64 45.77
#